data_AF-A0A4R1Q1U2-F1
#
_entry.id   AF-A0A4R1Q1U2-F1
#
_cell.length_a   1.000
_cell.length_b   1.000
_cell.length_c   1.000
_cell.angle_alpha   90.00
_cell.angle_beta   90.00
_cell.angle_gamma   90.00
#
_symmetry.space_group_name_H-M   'P 1'
#
loop_
_entity.id
_entity.type
_entity.pdbx_description
1 polymer ?
#
loop_
_entity_poly.entity_id
_entity_poly.type
_entity_poly.pdbx_seq_one_letter_code
_entity_poly.pdbx_strand_id
1 'polypeptide(L)'
;MFFAEKQIGIGNAVYKMDMLITGIPVTADPQITRQEIESIIAEERLLWLSAGKQIARVELSLEDEEIIVKTVEKSPICRVRRITGYLSNMENFNDAKRDELNARYKNDIRGLIND
;
A
#
# COMPACT_ATOMS: atom_id res chain seq x y z
N MET A 1 15.76 34.77 -10.51
CA MET A 1 17.06 34.19 -10.87
C MET A 1 17.20 32.86 -10.13
N PHE A 2 16.87 31.76 -10.80
CA PHE A 2 17.29 30.41 -10.42
C PHE A 2 17.75 29.76 -11.72
N PHE A 3 19.06 29.72 -11.91
CA PHE A 3 19.70 29.01 -13.00
C PHE A 3 19.72 27.53 -12.66
N ALA A 4 19.26 26.69 -13.59
CA ALA A 4 19.60 25.27 -13.62
C ALA A 4 20.02 24.94 -15.05
N GLU A 5 21.27 25.24 -15.37
CA GLU A 5 21.97 24.59 -16.48
C GLU A 5 22.43 23.21 -16.02
N LYS A 6 22.08 22.16 -16.76
CA LYS A 6 22.95 20.98 -16.87
C LYS A 6 22.76 20.27 -18.21
N GLN A 7 23.90 19.94 -18.82
CA GLN A 7 24.10 19.45 -20.17
C GLN A 7 23.49 18.06 -20.46
N ILE A 8 22.86 17.98 -21.64
CA ILE A 8 22.89 16.96 -22.71
C ILE A 8 23.41 15.56 -22.33
N GLY A 9 22.47 14.60 -22.23
CA GLY A 9 22.71 13.17 -22.33
C GLY A 9 21.98 12.61 -23.54
N ILE A 10 22.71 11.91 -24.41
CA ILE A 10 22.19 11.28 -25.63
C ILE A 10 21.50 9.99 -25.21
N GLY A 11 20.17 10.01 -25.17
CA GLY A 11 19.28 8.93 -24.75
C GLY A 11 18.01 9.56 -24.17
N ASN A 12 16.84 9.20 -24.70
CA ASN A 12 15.54 9.79 -24.33
C ASN A 12 15.13 9.44 -22.88
N ALA A 13 15.88 9.94 -21.89
CA ALA A 13 15.46 9.92 -20.50
C ALA A 13 14.53 11.11 -20.29
N VAL A 14 13.22 10.88 -20.46
CA VAL A 14 12.19 11.84 -20.04
C VAL A 14 12.33 12.04 -18.55
N TYR A 15 12.73 13.25 -18.12
CA TYR A 15 12.87 13.59 -16.71
C TYR A 15 11.50 13.43 -16.03
N LYS A 16 11.44 12.73 -14.89
CA LYS A 16 10.22 12.57 -14.09
C LYS A 16 10.38 13.28 -12.75
N MET A 17 9.28 13.85 -12.26
CA MET A 17 9.21 14.52 -10.97
C MET A 17 8.67 13.56 -9.92
N ASP A 18 9.44 13.32 -8.87
CA ASP A 18 8.99 12.55 -7.71
C ASP A 18 8.46 13.50 -6.63
N MET A 19 7.27 13.22 -6.12
CA MET A 19 6.64 13.99 -5.06
C MET A 19 5.79 13.09 -4.15
N LEU A 20 5.41 13.62 -2.99
CA LEU A 20 4.57 12.93 -2.02
C LEU A 20 3.29 13.75 -1.80
N ILE A 21 2.16 13.20 -2.22
CA ILE A 21 0.85 13.86 -2.12
C ILE A 21 -0.03 13.00 -1.23
N THR A 22 -0.52 13.59 -0.13
CA THR A 22 -1.39 12.89 0.84
C THR A 22 -0.82 11.55 1.38
N GLY A 23 0.52 11.44 1.46
CA GLY A 23 1.19 10.21 1.89
C GLY A 23 1.40 9.17 0.79
N ILE A 24 0.97 9.45 -0.45
CA ILE A 24 1.16 8.59 -1.61
C ILE A 24 2.37 9.10 -2.41
N PRO A 25 3.37 8.27 -2.69
CA PRO A 25 4.46 8.61 -3.60
C PRO A 25 3.95 8.66 -5.05
N VAL A 26 4.28 9.74 -5.74
CA VAL A 26 3.82 10.05 -7.09
C VAL A 26 5.03 10.37 -7.96
N THR A 27 5.12 9.70 -9.10
CA THR A 27 6.11 10.01 -10.14
C THR A 27 5.35 10.56 -11.34
N ALA A 28 5.54 11.83 -11.67
CA ALA A 28 4.79 12.52 -12.72
C ALA A 28 5.68 13.07 -13.83
N ASP A 29 5.11 13.22 -15.01
CA ASP A 29 5.71 13.99 -16.09
C ASP A 29 5.75 15.49 -15.72
N PRO A 30 6.88 16.21 -15.91
CA PRO A 30 6.98 17.63 -15.61
C PRO A 30 6.02 18.51 -16.41
N GLN A 31 5.45 18.01 -17.51
CA GLN A 31 4.46 18.73 -18.30
C GLN A 31 3.06 18.75 -17.65
N ILE A 32 2.80 17.85 -16.69
CA ILE A 32 1.50 17.79 -15.99
C ILE A 32 1.53 18.79 -14.83
N THR A 33 0.50 19.62 -14.73
CA THR A 33 0.45 20.63 -13.67
C THR A 33 0.16 20.00 -12.31
N ARG A 34 0.63 20.64 -11.25
CA ARG A 34 0.41 20.14 -9.88
C ARG A 34 -1.08 20.03 -9.54
N GLN A 35 -1.91 20.94 -10.03
CA GLN A 35 -3.35 20.93 -9.79
C GLN A 35 -4.02 19.71 -10.43
N GLU A 36 -3.62 19.37 -11.65
CA GLU A 36 -4.10 18.15 -12.33
C GLU A 36 -3.65 16.90 -11.58
N ILE A 37 -2.38 16.84 -11.16
CA ILE A 37 -1.85 15.73 -10.37
C ILE A 37 -2.68 15.55 -9.08
N GLU A 38 -2.94 16.64 -8.34
CA GLU A 38 -3.71 16.58 -7.10
C GLU A 38 -5.17 16.14 -7.34
N SER A 39 -5.82 16.59 -8.42
CA SER A 39 -7.17 16.17 -8.79
C SER A 39 -7.22 14.68 -9.13
N ILE A 40 -6.30 14.20 -9.97
CA ILE A 40 -6.22 12.80 -10.39
C ILE A 40 -6.01 11.89 -9.17
N ILE A 41 -5.12 12.27 -8.24
CA ILE A 41 -4.86 11.48 -7.03
C ILE A 41 -6.08 11.45 -6.11
N ALA A 42 -6.82 12.55 -5.99
CA ALA A 42 -8.03 12.60 -5.18
C ALA A 42 -9.10 11.65 -5.71
N GLU A 43 -9.30 11.64 -7.04
CA GLU A 43 -10.24 10.74 -7.73
C GLU A 43 -9.82 9.27 -7.61
N GLU A 44 -8.56 8.95 -7.91
CA GLU A 44 -8.01 7.59 -7.77
C GLU A 44 -8.16 7.09 -6.34
N ARG A 45 -7.87 7.94 -5.34
CA ARG A 45 -8.00 7.54 -3.93
C ARG A 45 -9.44 7.15 -3.59
N LEU A 46 -10.44 7.87 -4.10
CA LEU A 46 -11.85 7.52 -3.88
C LEU A 46 -12.23 6.21 -4.57
N LEU A 47 -11.79 6.03 -5.82
CA LEU A 47 -12.03 4.81 -6.59
C LEU A 47 -11.45 3.58 -5.90
N TRP A 48 -10.19 3.65 -5.48
CA TRP A 48 -9.49 2.55 -4.83
C TRP A 48 -10.05 2.24 -3.43
N LEU A 49 -10.41 3.27 -2.67
CA LEU A 49 -11.05 3.10 -1.37
C LEU A 49 -12.42 2.40 -1.52
N SER A 50 -13.19 2.75 -2.55
CA SER A 50 -14.48 2.09 -2.83
C SER A 50 -14.32 0.59 -3.16
N ALA A 51 -13.18 0.21 -3.73
CA ALA A 51 -12.82 -1.18 -4.00
C ALA A 51 -12.17 -1.90 -2.79
N GLY A 52 -12.03 -1.22 -1.64
CA GLY A 52 -11.38 -1.77 -0.45
C GLY A 52 -9.86 -1.93 -0.57
N LYS A 53 -9.23 -1.24 -1.53
CA LYS A 53 -7.79 -1.34 -1.81
C LYS A 53 -7.04 -0.10 -1.33
N GLN A 54 -5.73 -0.24 -1.13
CA GLN A 54 -4.85 0.85 -0.77
C GLN A 54 -3.84 1.12 -1.88
N ILE A 55 -3.63 2.39 -2.22
CA ILE A 55 -2.64 2.81 -3.21
C ILE A 55 -1.25 2.79 -2.58
N ALA A 56 -0.29 2.16 -3.24
CA ALA A 56 1.12 2.19 -2.86
C ALA A 56 1.88 3.34 -3.55
N ARG A 57 1.64 3.54 -4.85
CA ARG A 57 2.23 4.62 -5.65
C ARG A 57 1.41 4.91 -6.89
N VAL A 58 1.57 6.10 -7.46
CA VAL A 58 0.96 6.53 -8.72
C VAL A 58 2.04 7.00 -9.68
N GLU A 59 1.99 6.52 -10.92
CA GLU A 59 2.84 6.97 -12.02
C GLU A 59 1.94 7.73 -13.03
N LEU A 60 2.28 8.98 -13.34
CA LEU A 60 1.59 9.82 -14.32
C LEU A 60 2.52 10.09 -15.51
N SER A 61 2.10 9.70 -16.70
CA SER A 61 2.81 10.01 -17.95
C SER A 61 1.91 10.72 -18.93
N LEU A 62 2.48 11.65 -19.68
CA LEU A 62 1.81 12.28 -20.81
C LEU A 62 2.20 11.51 -22.07
N GLU A 63 1.23 10.92 -22.74
CA GLU A 63 1.38 10.29 -24.06
C GLU A 63 0.50 11.06 -25.05
N ASP A 64 1.13 11.72 -26.02
CA ASP A 64 0.51 12.67 -26.94
C ASP A 64 -0.27 13.79 -26.22
N GLU A 65 -1.60 13.69 -26.14
CA GLU A 65 -2.49 14.64 -25.46
C GLU A 65 -3.25 14.00 -24.28
N GLU A 66 -2.93 12.75 -23.94
CA GLU A 66 -3.61 12.00 -22.88
C GLU A 66 -2.71 11.78 -21.67
N ILE A 67 -3.30 11.90 -20.47
CA ILE A 67 -2.63 11.56 -19.22
C ILE A 67 -2.90 10.09 -18.91
N ILE A 68 -1.84 9.29 -18.97
CA ILE A 68 -1.86 7.89 -18.58
C ILE A 68 -1.62 7.80 -17.07
N VAL A 69 -2.60 7.24 -16.36
CA VAL A 69 -2.56 7.03 -14.92
C VAL A 69 -2.28 5.56 -14.64
N LYS A 70 -1.16 5.29 -13.96
CA LYS A 70 -0.80 3.93 -13.54
C LYS A 70 -0.70 3.88 -12.03
N THR A 71 -1.72 3.31 -11.41
CA THR A 71 -1.81 3.15 -9.96
C THR A 71 -1.40 1.74 -9.54
N VAL A 72 -0.51 1.65 -8.54
CA VAL A 72 -0.02 0.37 -8.01
C VAL A 72 -0.63 0.11 -6.64
N GLU A 73 -1.18 -1.08 -6.46
CA GLU A 73 -1.75 -1.53 -5.19
C GLU A 73 -0.67 -1.79 -4.13
N LYS A 74 -0.96 -1.42 -2.89
CA LYS A 74 -0.21 -1.88 -1.73
C LYS A 74 -0.54 -3.34 -1.47
N SER A 75 0.41 -4.21 -1.77
CA SER A 75 0.24 -5.65 -1.62
C SER A 75 -0.21 -6.01 -0.20
N PRO A 76 -1.27 -6.83 -0.04
CA PRO A 76 -1.68 -7.35 1.27
C PRO A 76 -0.74 -8.46 1.75
N ILE A 77 0.22 -8.89 0.94
CA ILE A 77 1.17 -9.96 1.29
C ILE A 77 2.00 -9.50 2.48
N CYS A 78 1.79 -10.16 3.62
CA CYS A 78 2.55 -9.97 4.83
C CYS A 78 3.41 -11.20 5.12
N ARG A 79 4.55 -10.97 5.78
CA ARG A 79 5.41 -12.07 6.23
C ARG A 79 4.82 -12.70 7.49
N VAL A 80 4.29 -13.91 7.36
CA VAL A 80 3.99 -14.78 8.51
C VAL A 80 5.29 -15.40 9.00
N ARG A 81 5.53 -15.41 10.32
CA ARG A 81 6.69 -16.09 10.92
C ARG A 81 6.21 -17.26 11.76
N ARG A 82 7.08 -18.25 11.96
CA ARG A 82 6.88 -19.21 13.03
C ARG A 82 7.38 -18.57 14.32
N ILE A 83 6.50 -18.34 15.28
CA ILE A 83 6.90 -17.90 16.62
C ILE A 83 6.47 -19.00 17.59
N THR A 84 7.42 -19.58 18.31
CA THR A 84 7.20 -20.74 19.22
C THR A 84 6.55 -21.98 18.54
N GLY A 85 6.73 -22.15 17.23
CA GLY A 85 6.21 -23.28 16.45
C GLY A 85 4.87 -23.03 15.74
N TYR A 86 4.16 -21.95 16.08
CA TYR A 86 2.88 -21.58 15.47
C TYR A 86 3.08 -20.58 14.32
N LEU A 87 2.28 -20.72 13.25
CA LEU A 87 2.22 -19.75 12.16
C LEU A 87 1.47 -18.51 12.67
N SER A 88 2.23 -17.48 13.04
CA SER A 88 1.68 -16.28 13.67
C SER A 88 2.44 -15.03 13.23
N ASN A 89 1.75 -13.91 13.36
CA ASN A 89 2.20 -12.54 13.14
C ASN A 89 2.33 -11.89 14.52
N MET A 90 2.90 -10.67 14.60
CA MET A 90 2.97 -9.94 15.88
C MET A 90 1.59 -9.70 16.51
N GLU A 91 0.57 -9.49 15.68
CA GLU A 91 -0.79 -9.17 16.13
C GLU A 91 -1.56 -10.37 16.69
N ASN A 92 -1.21 -11.60 16.28
CA ASN A 92 -1.93 -12.83 16.65
C ASN A 92 -1.01 -13.89 17.31
N PHE A 93 0.11 -13.44 17.88
CA PHE A 93 1.20 -14.28 18.40
C PHE A 93 0.76 -15.38 19.40
N ASN A 94 -0.36 -15.18 20.10
CA ASN A 94 -0.82 -16.10 21.15
C ASN A 94 -2.22 -16.68 20.90
N ASP A 95 -2.83 -16.41 19.75
CA ASP A 95 -4.24 -16.75 19.54
C ASP A 95 -4.47 -18.26 19.58
N ALA A 96 -3.64 -19.03 18.87
CA ALA A 96 -3.74 -20.48 18.84
C ALA A 96 -3.60 -21.11 20.24
N LYS A 97 -2.74 -20.55 21.10
CA LYS A 97 -2.54 -21.07 22.46
C LYS A 97 -3.68 -20.69 23.40
N ARG A 98 -4.25 -19.48 23.25
CA ARG A 98 -5.45 -19.07 23.98
C ARG A 98 -6.65 -19.93 23.59
N ASP A 99 -6.81 -20.24 22.31
CA ASP A 99 -7.89 -21.09 21.82
C ASP A 99 -7.78 -22.51 22.37
N GLU A 100 -6.57 -23.07 22.41
CA GLU A 100 -6.29 -24.34 23.06
C GLU A 100 -6.67 -24.32 24.56
N LEU A 101 -6.26 -23.28 25.29
CA LEU A 101 -6.58 -23.11 26.71
C LEU A 101 -8.10 -23.01 26.95
N ASN A 102 -8.80 -22.24 26.12
CA ASN A 102 -10.26 -22.11 26.17
C ASN A 102 -10.96 -23.44 25.88
N ALA A 103 -10.47 -24.22 24.91
CA ALA A 103 -11.00 -25.54 24.60
C ALA A 103 -10.81 -26.52 25.78
N ARG A 104 -9.65 -26.47 26.44
CA ARG A 104 -9.38 -27.26 27.66
C ARG A 104 -10.37 -26.90 28.77
N TYR A 105 -10.53 -25.63 29.08
CA TYR A 105 -11.43 -25.16 30.15
C TYR A 105 -12.90 -25.56 29.90
N LYS A 106 -13.36 -25.46 28.65
CA LYS A 106 -14.73 -25.92 28.27
C LYS A 106 -14.93 -27.42 28.46
N ASN A 107 -13.91 -28.23 28.17
CA ASN A 107 -13.98 -29.68 28.38
C ASN A 107 -13.95 -30.03 29.87
N ASP A 108 -13.19 -29.30 30.67
CA ASP A 108 -13.07 -29.50 32.11
C ASP A 108 -14.40 -29.20 32.85
N ILE A 109 -15.07 -28.09 32.48
CA ILE A 109 -16.39 -27.74 33.03
C ILE A 109 -17.46 -28.77 32.64
N ARG A 110 -17.41 -29.33 31.42
CA ARG A 110 -18.35 -30.40 31.02
C ARG A 110 -18.15 -31.69 31.82
N GLY A 111 -16.95 -31.97 32.33
CA GLY A 111 -16.72 -33.07 33.27
C GLY A 111 -17.38 -32.83 34.62
N LEU A 112 -17.31 -31.59 35.12
CA LEU A 112 -17.80 -31.22 36.46
C LEU A 112 -19.33 -31.00 36.56
N ILE A 113 -20.04 -30.86 35.44
CA ILE A 113 -21.52 -30.70 35.42
C ILE A 113 -22.25 -32.05 35.28
N ASN A 114 -21.53 -33.12 34.95
CA ASN A 114 -22.11 -34.46 34.73
C ASN A 114 -21.88 -35.44 35.91
N ASP A 115 -21.36 -34.96 37.05
CA ASP A 115 -21.24 -35.71 38.31
C ASP A 115 -22.27 -35.22 39.35
#